data_AF-A0A895ATF5-F1
#
_entry.id   AF-A0A895ATF5-F1
#
_cell.length_a   1.000
_cell.length_b   1.000
_cell.length_c   1.000
_cell.angle_alpha   90.00
_cell.angle_beta   90.00
_cell.angle_gamma   90.00
#
_symmetry.space_group_name_H-M   'P 1'
#
loop_
_entity.id
_entity.type
_entity.pdbx_description
1 polymer ?
#
loop_
_entity_poly.entity_id
_entity_poly.type
_entity_poly.pdbx_seq_one_letter_code
_entity_poly.pdbx_strand_id
1 'polypeptide(L)'
;MLDDVPFADEESEAEQDLAPDIEIPDGSAADPTLQRKFWSLVLVFNAAVLAGSVGAMIAWFNGNWGTGGPLLAAAVILSVYGGYKYRVYTRKD
;
A
#
# COMPACT_ATOMS: atom_id res chain seq x y z
N MET A 1 27.88 -5.32 24.28
CA MET A 1 27.05 -6.43 24.78
C MET A 1 25.78 -5.78 25.29
N LEU A 2 24.82 -5.57 24.39
CA LEU A 2 23.55 -4.87 24.60
C LEU A 2 22.46 -5.73 23.93
N ASP A 3 22.38 -7.00 24.33
CA ASP A 3 21.58 -8.02 23.65
C ASP A 3 20.35 -8.48 24.45
N ASP A 4 20.03 -7.82 25.57
CA ASP A 4 18.88 -8.21 26.42
C ASP A 4 18.10 -6.98 26.88
N VAL A 5 17.32 -6.39 25.98
CA VAL A 5 16.17 -5.55 26.36
C VAL A 5 14.95 -6.46 26.33
N PRO A 6 14.40 -6.90 27.49
CA PRO A 6 13.33 -7.89 27.58
C PRO A 6 11.93 -7.32 27.25
N PHE A 7 11.86 -6.23 26.48
CA PHE A 7 10.61 -5.55 26.12
C PHE A 7 10.08 -5.97 24.74
N ALA A 8 10.60 -7.06 24.17
CA ALA A 8 10.09 -7.62 22.93
C ALA A 8 8.76 -8.36 23.22
N ASP A 9 7.67 -7.63 23.05
CA ASP A 9 6.44 -8.10 22.39
C ASP A 9 5.71 -9.35 22.94
N GLU A 10 5.94 -9.76 24.20
CA GLU A 10 5.06 -10.75 24.85
C GLU A 10 3.91 -10.04 25.57
N GLU A 11 2.79 -9.92 24.86
CA GLU A 11 1.51 -9.49 25.44
C GLU A 11 1.18 -10.42 26.62
N SER A 12 1.13 -9.87 27.84
CA SER A 12 0.95 -10.67 29.05
C SER A 12 -0.41 -11.39 29.02
N GLU A 13 -0.50 -12.58 29.62
CA GLU A 13 -1.77 -13.33 29.69
C GLU A 13 -2.91 -12.48 30.29
N ALA A 14 -2.58 -11.53 31.17
CA ALA A 14 -3.53 -10.58 31.75
C ALA A 14 -4.03 -9.53 30.73
N GLU A 15 -3.23 -9.16 29.74
CA GLU A 15 -3.64 -8.26 28.65
C GLU A 15 -4.53 -9.00 27.63
N GLN A 16 -4.23 -10.27 27.34
CA GLN A 16 -5.06 -11.11 26.47
C GLN A 16 -6.44 -11.40 27.10
N ASP A 17 -6.53 -11.58 28.41
CA ASP A 17 -7.80 -11.86 29.13
C ASP A 17 -8.69 -10.59 29.27
N LEU A 18 -8.10 -9.40 29.10
CA LEU A 18 -8.79 -8.11 29.10
C LEU A 18 -9.13 -7.62 27.69
N ALA A 19 -8.46 -8.17 26.67
CA ALA A 19 -8.79 -7.87 25.28
C ALA A 19 -10.17 -8.46 24.97
N PRO A 20 -11.13 -7.65 24.47
CA PRO A 20 -12.37 -8.21 23.97
C PRO A 20 -12.04 -9.20 22.85
N ASP A 21 -12.59 -10.41 22.93
CA ASP A 21 -12.50 -11.39 21.86
C ASP A 21 -13.32 -10.87 20.67
N ILE A 22 -12.63 -10.17 19.77
CA ILE A 22 -13.20 -9.61 18.56
C ILE A 22 -12.91 -10.61 17.44
N GLU A 23 -13.96 -11.26 16.94
CA GLU A 23 -13.86 -12.01 15.69
C GLU A 23 -13.46 -11.06 14.56
N ILE A 24 -12.18 -11.07 14.18
CA ILE A 24 -11.71 -10.41 12.97
C ILE A 24 -12.22 -11.27 11.81
N PRO A 25 -13.09 -10.75 10.93
CA PRO A 25 -13.57 -11.51 9.79
C PRO A 25 -12.38 -11.98 8.96
N ASP A 26 -12.30 -13.28 8.69
CA ASP A 26 -11.22 -13.82 7.88
C ASP A 26 -11.34 -13.27 6.45
N GLY A 27 -10.41 -12.39 6.08
CA GLY A 27 -10.35 -11.78 4.75
C GLY A 27 -10.10 -12.79 3.63
N SER A 28 -9.72 -14.04 3.97
CA SER A 28 -9.60 -15.15 3.02
C SER A 28 -10.96 -15.59 2.42
N ALA A 29 -12.07 -15.27 3.09
CA ALA A 29 -13.42 -15.58 2.63
C ALA A 29 -13.99 -14.54 1.64
N ALA A 30 -13.22 -13.48 1.31
CA ALA A 30 -13.64 -12.49 0.33
C ALA A 30 -13.74 -13.12 -1.08
N ASP A 31 -14.73 -12.69 -1.87
CA ASP A 31 -14.88 -13.12 -3.26
C ASP A 31 -13.53 -12.98 -4.02
N PRO A 32 -13.00 -14.04 -4.69
CA PRO A 32 -11.70 -13.99 -5.36
C PRO A 32 -11.58 -12.87 -6.38
N THR A 33 -12.70 -12.46 -6.99
CA THR A 33 -12.73 -11.33 -7.93
C THR A 33 -12.49 -10.01 -7.22
N LEU A 34 -13.10 -9.82 -6.05
CA LEU A 34 -12.90 -8.64 -5.21
C LEU A 34 -11.46 -8.57 -4.68
N GLN A 35 -10.93 -9.69 -4.18
CA GLN A 35 -9.55 -9.78 -3.71
C GLN A 35 -8.55 -9.39 -4.83
N ARG A 36 -8.75 -9.92 -6.05
CA ARG A 36 -7.89 -9.59 -7.19
C ARG A 36 -7.95 -8.12 -7.60
N LYS A 37 -9.14 -7.50 -7.56
CA LYS A 37 -9.31 -6.06 -7.83
C LYS A 37 -8.60 -5.21 -6.78
N PHE A 38 -8.76 -5.55 -5.50
CA PHE A 38 -8.11 -4.86 -4.39
C PHE A 38 -6.58 -4.89 -4.55
N TRP A 39 -6.00 -6.07 -4.72
CA TRP A 39 -4.55 -6.21 -4.88
C TRP A 39 -4.02 -5.55 -6.15
N SER A 40 -4.77 -5.59 -7.25
CA SER A 40 -4.40 -4.84 -8.45
C SER A 40 -4.33 -3.33 -8.19
N LEU A 41 -5.21 -2.79 -7.36
CA LEU A 41 -5.23 -1.37 -7.04
C LEU A 41 -4.06 -1.00 -6.11
N VAL A 42 -3.82 -1.81 -5.07
CA VAL A 42 -2.66 -1.66 -4.17
C VAL A 42 -1.36 -1.65 -4.96
N LEU A 43 -1.17 -2.60 -5.89
CA LEU A 43 0.02 -2.69 -6.72
C LEU A 43 0.20 -1.43 -7.59
N VAL A 44 -0.88 -0.95 -8.22
CA VAL A 44 -0.85 0.24 -9.08
C VAL A 44 -0.50 1.50 -8.28
N PHE A 45 -1.12 1.70 -7.11
CA PHE A 45 -0.84 2.88 -6.29
C PHE A 45 0.58 2.86 -5.71
N ASN A 46 1.07 1.71 -5.24
CA ASN A 46 2.44 1.60 -4.77
C ASN A 46 3.45 1.85 -5.88
N ALA A 47 3.20 1.31 -7.09
CA ALA A 47 4.03 1.60 -8.25
C ALA A 47 4.01 3.09 -8.64
N ALA A 48 2.85 3.76 -8.51
CA ALA A 48 2.74 5.19 -8.74
C ALA A 48 3.57 6.00 -7.72
N VAL A 49 3.45 5.70 -6.42
CA VAL A 49 4.21 6.36 -5.36
C VAL A 49 5.71 6.13 -5.55
N LEU A 50 6.12 4.92 -5.89
CA LEU A 50 7.51 4.57 -6.16
C LEU A 50 8.04 5.34 -7.37
N ALA A 51 7.34 5.31 -8.50
CA ALA A 51 7.73 6.04 -9.70
C ALA A 51 7.77 7.56 -9.46
N GLY A 52 6.82 8.09 -8.68
CA GLY A 52 6.75 9.50 -8.33
C GLY A 52 7.94 9.91 -7.47
N SER A 53 8.26 9.12 -6.45
CA SER A 53 9.37 9.39 -5.54
C SER A 53 10.72 9.30 -6.24
N VAL A 54 10.96 8.22 -6.99
CA VAL A 54 12.21 8.04 -7.76
C VAL A 54 12.32 9.07 -8.88
N GLY A 55 11.22 9.34 -9.59
CA GLY A 55 11.16 10.35 -10.64
C GLY A 55 11.47 11.75 -10.12
N ALA A 56 10.85 12.15 -9.00
CA ALA A 56 11.13 13.40 -8.33
C ALA A 56 12.60 13.49 -7.89
N MET A 57 13.13 12.40 -7.31
CA MET A 57 14.52 12.33 -6.89
C MET A 57 15.46 12.60 -8.07
N ILE A 58 15.28 11.89 -9.18
CA ILE A 58 16.14 12.01 -10.37
C ILE A 58 15.97 13.38 -11.05
N ALA A 59 14.73 13.88 -11.16
CA ALA A 59 14.46 15.16 -11.81
C ALA A 59 15.03 16.33 -11.01
N TRP A 60 14.79 16.37 -9.71
CA TRP A 60 15.12 17.52 -8.86
C TRP A 60 16.55 17.47 -8.34
N PHE A 61 16.99 16.33 -7.79
CA PHE A 61 18.32 16.23 -7.16
C PHE A 61 19.41 15.97 -8.19
N ASN A 62 19.17 15.13 -9.19
CA ASN A 62 20.15 14.84 -10.23
C ASN A 62 20.05 15.81 -11.43
N GLY A 63 19.03 16.68 -11.47
CA GLY A 63 18.77 17.61 -12.57
C GLY A 63 18.38 16.93 -13.89
N ASN A 64 18.17 15.61 -13.90
CA ASN A 64 17.94 14.84 -15.11
C ASN A 64 16.45 14.65 -15.37
N TRP A 65 15.87 15.63 -16.05
CA TRP A 65 14.48 15.59 -16.49
C TRP A 65 14.20 14.56 -17.58
N GLY A 66 15.22 14.13 -18.34
CA GLY A 66 15.08 13.10 -19.38
C GLY A 66 14.70 11.74 -18.81
N THR A 67 15.13 11.43 -17.59
CA THR A 67 14.78 10.18 -16.89
C THR A 67 13.74 10.40 -15.79
N GLY A 68 13.87 11.47 -15.01
CA GLY A 68 12.93 11.76 -13.91
C GLY A 68 11.54 12.18 -14.39
N GLY A 69 11.46 12.93 -15.48
CA GLY A 69 10.19 13.39 -16.07
C GLY A 69 9.27 12.25 -16.49
N PRO A 70 9.73 11.25 -17.28
CA PRO A 70 8.93 10.09 -17.63
C PRO A 70 8.43 9.28 -16.43
N LEU A 71 9.25 9.13 -15.38
CA LEU A 71 8.84 8.45 -14.14
C LEU A 71 7.72 9.21 -13.41
N LEU A 72 7.82 10.54 -13.34
CA LEU A 72 6.75 11.39 -12.79
C LEU A 72 5.47 11.28 -13.62
N ALA A 73 5.56 11.28 -14.94
CA ALA A 73 4.41 11.10 -15.82
C ALA A 73 3.77 9.72 -15.62
N ALA A 74 4.57 8.66 -15.51
CA ALA A 74 4.08 7.31 -15.22
C ALA A 74 3.34 7.26 -13.87
N ALA A 75 3.86 7.91 -12.83
CA ALA A 75 3.20 8.02 -11.53
C ALA A 75 1.80 8.66 -11.63
N VAL A 76 1.68 9.76 -12.38
CA VAL A 76 0.40 10.44 -12.61
C VAL A 76 -0.56 9.54 -13.38
N ILE A 77 -0.09 8.92 -14.47
CA ILE A 77 -0.91 8.03 -15.30
C ILE A 77 -1.43 6.84 -14.49
N LEU A 78 -0.57 6.17 -13.72
CA LEU A 78 -0.98 5.06 -12.87
C LEU A 78 -1.99 5.50 -11.81
N SER A 79 -1.79 6.67 -11.19
CA SER A 79 -2.72 7.21 -10.19
C SER A 79 -4.10 7.50 -10.78
N VAL A 80 -4.14 8.13 -11.97
CA VAL A 80 -5.39 8.42 -12.69
C VAL A 80 -6.07 7.13 -13.14
N TYR A 81 -5.32 6.16 -13.67
CA TYR A 81 -5.85 4.86 -14.08
C TYR A 81 -6.41 4.06 -12.89
N GLY A 82 -5.69 4.01 -11.77
CA GLY A 82 -6.15 3.40 -10.53
C GLY A 82 -7.43 4.04 -10.01
N GLY A 83 -7.48 5.38 -9.95
CA GLY A 83 -8.66 6.13 -9.55
C GLY A 83 -9.87 5.94 -10.47
N TYR A 84 -9.66 5.89 -11.79
CA TYR A 84 -10.72 5.61 -12.77
C TYR A 84 -11.29 4.20 -12.57
N LYS A 85 -10.41 3.19 -12.44
CA LYS A 85 -10.82 1.80 -12.22
C LYS A 85 -11.60 1.65 -10.92
N TYR A 86 -11.11 2.25 -9.83
CA TYR A 86 -11.83 2.30 -8.56
C TYR A 86 -13.24 2.86 -8.74
N ARG A 87 -13.37 4.03 -9.38
CA ARG A 87 -14.67 4.69 -9.59
C ARG A 87 -15.63 3.91 -10.48
N VAL A 88 -15.13 3.17 -11.48
CA VAL A 88 -15.95 2.31 -12.35
C VAL A 88 -16.45 1.08 -11.59
N TYR A 89 -15.62 0.50 -10.71
CA TYR A 89 -16.03 -0.65 -9.91
C TYR A 89 -17.05 -0.28 -8.84
N THR A 90 -16.88 0.86 -8.17
CA THR A 90 -17.82 1.35 -7.14
C THR A 90 -19.18 1.81 -7.71
N ARG A 91 -19.30 2.06 -9.02
CA ARG A 91 -20.56 2.48 -9.66
C ARG A 91 -21.45 1.32 -10.12
N LYS A 92 -20.95 0.09 -10.07
CA LYS A 92 -21.64 -1.10 -10.61
C LYS A 92 -22.29 -1.98 -9.54
N ASP A 93 -22.15 -1.57 -8.29
CA ASP A 93 -22.89 -2.02 -7.11
C ASP A 93 -23.81 -0.87 -6.66
#